data_AF-A0A931LFM2-F1
#
_entry.id   AF-A0A931LFM2-F1
#
_cell.length_a   1.000
_cell.length_b   1.000
_cell.length_c   1.000
_cell.angle_alpha   90.00
_cell.angle_beta   90.00
_cell.angle_gamma   90.00
#
_symmetry.space_group_name_H-M   'P 1'
#
loop_
_entity.id
_entity.type
_entity.pdbx_description
1 polymer ?
#
loop_
_entity_poly.entity_id
_entity_poly.type
_entity_poly.pdbx_seq_one_letter_code
_entity_poly.pdbx_strand_id
1 'polypeptide(L)'
;MTRLYQLSGGDEIARRRRLLPPGQIAEAWPDLQQADHFWVGEETKALLDAVGAPMRPARALDAAPVRIYYGPRLVDVDSLPREESLQARVLSAGGIAVAWITIDRFGRPTPHDQGSPADPVFYLRRPRGERAHLWRLFRTRDEAIAFAAEGADDPEAVAWARALPAGTFEELLRGSA
;
A
#
# COMPACT_ATOMS: atom_id res chain seq x y z
N MET A 1 13.49 -10.40 3.86
CA MET A 1 12.24 -9.75 4.33
C MET A 1 12.20 -8.39 3.68
N THR A 2 11.10 -8.03 3.02
CA THR A 2 10.99 -6.77 2.31
C THR A 2 10.81 -5.61 3.29
N ARG A 3 11.51 -4.51 3.07
CA ARG A 3 11.42 -3.31 3.91
C ARG A 3 10.71 -2.16 3.22
N LEU A 4 10.04 -1.34 4.01
CA LEU A 4 9.41 -0.08 3.58
C LEU A 4 10.18 1.08 4.21
N TYR A 5 10.41 2.13 3.42
CA TYR A 5 11.20 3.27 3.85
C TYR A 5 10.41 4.55 3.72
N GLN A 6 10.52 5.39 4.75
CA GLN A 6 10.06 6.77 4.69
C GLN A 6 11.26 7.65 4.32
N LEU A 7 11.18 8.31 3.18
CA LEU A 7 12.21 9.23 2.67
C LEU A 7 11.69 10.66 2.75
N SER A 8 12.58 11.62 2.97
CA SER A 8 12.29 13.06 2.90
C SER A 8 12.89 13.69 1.64
N GLY A 9 12.40 14.86 1.23
CA GLY A 9 12.92 15.61 0.09
C GLY A 9 12.26 15.21 -1.23
N GLY A 10 11.02 15.66 -1.43
CA GLY A 10 10.22 15.37 -2.62
C GLY A 10 10.87 15.82 -3.92
N ASP A 11 11.56 16.95 -3.92
CA ASP A 11 12.30 17.46 -5.09
C ASP A 11 13.45 16.54 -5.50
N GLU A 12 14.17 15.99 -4.51
CA GLU A 12 15.25 15.03 -4.74
C GLU A 12 14.70 13.73 -5.36
N ILE A 13 13.60 13.21 -4.80
CA ILE A 13 12.92 12.01 -5.31
C ILE A 13 12.43 12.26 -6.74
N ALA A 14 11.82 13.42 -7.01
CA ALA A 14 11.35 13.81 -8.32
C ALA A 14 12.50 13.94 -9.34
N ARG A 15 13.64 14.51 -8.93
CA ARG A 15 14.83 14.59 -9.78
C ARG A 15 15.34 13.19 -10.12
N ARG A 16 15.53 12.32 -9.12
CA ARG A 16 16.06 10.96 -9.31
C ARG A 16 15.18 10.09 -10.19
N ARG A 17 13.86 10.20 -10.05
CA ARG A 17 12.89 9.53 -10.95
C ARG A 17 13.14 9.84 -12.43
N ARG A 18 13.55 11.07 -12.76
CA ARG A 18 13.85 11.48 -14.14
C ARG A 18 15.19 10.95 -14.65
N LEU A 19 16.08 10.52 -13.75
CA LEU A 19 17.40 9.96 -14.07
C LEU A 19 17.38 8.44 -14.23
N LEU A 20 16.26 7.78 -13.89
CA LEU A 20 16.15 6.33 -14.01
C LEU A 20 16.20 5.89 -15.48
N PRO A 21 16.85 4.75 -15.77
CA PRO A 21 16.82 4.13 -17.09
C PRO A 21 15.38 3.92 -17.59
N PRO A 22 15.15 4.03 -18.92
CA PRO A 22 13.87 3.67 -19.52
C PRO A 22 13.42 2.26 -19.08
N GLY A 23 12.15 2.12 -18.74
CA GLY A 23 11.62 0.85 -18.24
C GLY A 23 11.50 0.77 -16.72
N GLN A 24 12.38 1.47 -15.97
CA GLN A 24 12.35 1.48 -14.51
C GLN A 24 11.40 2.56 -13.99
N ILE A 25 10.63 2.20 -12.96
CA ILE A 25 9.64 3.09 -12.36
C ILE A 25 9.83 3.03 -10.84
N ALA A 26 10.12 4.19 -10.24
CA ALA A 26 10.21 4.34 -8.79
C ALA A 26 8.85 4.78 -8.22
N GLU A 27 8.11 3.81 -7.69
CA GLU A 27 6.83 4.03 -7.01
C GLU A 27 7.09 4.56 -5.58
N ALA A 28 6.77 5.84 -5.38
CA ALA A 28 6.95 6.58 -4.13
C ALA A 28 5.69 7.38 -3.86
N TRP A 29 5.11 7.15 -2.69
CA TRP A 29 3.78 7.61 -2.30
C TRP A 29 3.91 8.75 -1.30
N PRO A 30 3.37 9.96 -1.59
CA PRO A 30 3.40 11.07 -0.63
C PRO A 30 2.74 10.65 0.68
N ASP A 31 3.42 10.93 1.77
CA ASP A 31 2.87 10.78 3.11
C ASP A 31 1.84 11.88 3.36
N LEU A 32 0.60 11.48 3.62
CA LEU A 32 -0.53 12.40 3.82
C LEU A 32 -0.54 13.03 5.21
N GLN A 33 0.27 12.52 6.15
CA GLN A 33 0.41 13.03 7.51
C GLN A 33 1.66 13.91 7.67
N GLN A 34 2.69 13.68 6.86
CA GLN A 34 3.96 14.41 6.92
C GLN A 34 4.32 15.00 5.56
N ALA A 35 4.23 16.33 5.45
CA ALA A 35 4.65 17.04 4.25
C ALA A 35 6.12 16.73 3.91
N ASP A 36 6.42 16.70 2.61
CA ASP A 36 7.75 16.40 2.05
C ASP A 36 8.30 14.99 2.37
N HIS A 37 7.47 14.10 2.95
CA HIS A 37 7.83 12.70 3.18
C HIS A 37 7.12 11.77 2.19
N PHE A 38 7.77 10.66 1.87
CA PHE A 38 7.29 9.67 0.92
C PHE A 38 7.57 8.26 1.44
N TRP A 39 6.61 7.37 1.25
CA TRP A 39 6.77 5.94 1.49
C TRP A 39 7.18 5.23 0.20
N VAL A 40 8.20 4.39 0.29
CA VAL A 40 8.72 3.57 -0.82
C VAL A 40 8.98 2.14 -0.39
N GLY A 41 8.89 1.22 -1.34
CA GLY A 41 9.40 -0.14 -1.20
C GLY A 41 10.93 -0.20 -1.27
N GLU A 42 11.48 -1.38 -0.99
CA GLU A 42 12.91 -1.64 -0.97
C GLU A 42 13.52 -1.55 -2.36
N GLU A 43 12.82 -2.06 -3.37
CA GLU A 43 13.29 -1.97 -4.76
C GLU A 43 13.30 -0.51 -5.23
N THR A 44 12.22 0.25 -4.96
CA THR A 44 12.18 1.68 -5.28
C THR A 44 13.31 2.44 -4.58
N LYS A 45 13.58 2.15 -3.31
CA LYS A 45 14.69 2.79 -2.60
C LYS A 45 16.03 2.51 -3.27
N ALA A 46 16.29 1.25 -3.63
CA ALA A 46 17.52 0.86 -4.33
C ALA A 46 17.66 1.58 -5.69
N LEU A 47 16.57 1.72 -6.45
CA LEU A 47 16.56 2.49 -7.70
C LEU A 47 16.92 3.96 -7.49
N LEU A 48 16.35 4.60 -6.47
CA LEU A 48 16.65 5.99 -6.15
C LEU A 48 18.10 6.16 -5.69
N ASP A 49 18.63 5.22 -4.89
CA ASP A 49 20.01 5.25 -4.43
C ASP A 49 21.02 5.01 -5.56
N ALA A 50 20.66 4.25 -6.61
CA ALA A 50 21.55 3.96 -7.73
C ALA A 50 21.87 5.18 -8.61
N VAL A 51 21.05 6.23 -8.58
CA VAL A 51 21.20 7.44 -9.40
C VAL A 51 21.66 8.67 -8.61
N GLY A 52 22.23 8.47 -7.42
CA GLY A 52 22.75 9.55 -6.57
C GLY A 52 23.44 9.05 -5.30
N ALA A 53 23.73 9.95 -4.36
CA ALA A 53 24.17 9.53 -3.03
C ALA A 53 23.03 8.79 -2.30
N PRO A 54 23.29 7.76 -1.47
CA PRO A 54 22.23 7.04 -0.77
C PRO A 54 21.34 7.98 0.05
N MET A 55 20.02 7.90 -0.16
CA MET A 55 19.05 8.67 0.60
C MET A 55 18.91 8.04 1.99
N ARG A 56 19.19 8.81 3.04
CA ARG A 56 18.99 8.36 4.42
C ARG A 56 17.49 8.31 4.72
N PRO A 57 16.93 7.14 5.08
CA PRO A 57 15.53 7.06 5.47
C PRO A 57 15.31 7.74 6.83
N ALA A 58 14.19 8.46 6.95
CA ALA A 58 13.69 8.94 8.24
C ALA A 58 13.20 7.78 9.10
N ARG A 59 12.64 6.75 8.44
CA ARG A 59 12.15 5.51 9.06
C ARG A 59 12.33 4.34 8.11
N ALA A 60 12.58 3.17 8.67
CA ALA A 60 12.52 1.89 7.97
C ALA A 60 11.63 0.94 8.78
N LEU A 61 10.80 0.17 8.09
CA LEU A 61 9.87 -0.79 8.69
C LEU A 61 9.96 -2.10 7.92
N ASP A 62 9.68 -3.22 8.58
CA ASP A 62 9.35 -4.44 7.85
C ASP A 62 7.98 -4.29 7.19
N ALA A 63 7.84 -4.83 5.98
CA ALA A 63 6.58 -4.76 5.24
C ALA A 63 5.53 -5.77 5.76
N ALA A 64 5.98 -6.89 6.33
CA ALA A 64 5.14 -8.02 6.73
C ALA A 64 3.99 -7.69 7.70
N PRO A 65 4.12 -6.71 8.63
CA PRO A 65 3.02 -6.27 9.47
C PRO A 65 1.87 -5.59 8.72
N VAL A 66 2.11 -5.02 7.53
CA VAL A 66 1.07 -4.43 6.66
C VAL A 66 0.43 -5.55 5.84
N ARG A 67 -0.70 -6.07 6.33
CA ARG A 67 -1.35 -7.25 5.73
C ARG A 67 -2.26 -6.87 4.56
N ILE A 68 -2.22 -7.71 3.52
CA ILE A 68 -3.09 -7.62 2.34
C ILE A 68 -4.09 -8.77 2.38
N TYR A 69 -5.37 -8.48 2.15
CA TYR A 69 -6.42 -9.47 1.92
C TYR A 69 -6.83 -9.45 0.45
N TYR A 70 -6.71 -10.58 -0.24
CA TYR A 70 -7.08 -10.66 -1.66
C TYR A 70 -8.51 -11.20 -1.89
N GLY A 71 -9.07 -11.89 -0.91
CA GLY A 71 -10.35 -12.58 -1.04
C GLY A 71 -10.32 -13.77 -2.03
N PRO A 72 -11.44 -14.52 -2.12
CA PRO A 72 -11.49 -15.78 -2.86
C PRO A 72 -11.62 -15.63 -4.38
N ARG A 73 -11.92 -14.43 -4.89
CA ARG A 73 -12.25 -14.16 -6.30
C ARG A 73 -11.22 -13.27 -7.00
N LEU A 74 -9.97 -13.36 -6.59
CA LEU A 74 -8.89 -12.60 -7.20
C LEU A 74 -8.79 -12.91 -8.70
N VAL A 75 -8.77 -11.86 -9.52
CA VAL A 75 -8.63 -11.92 -10.98
C VAL A 75 -7.55 -10.96 -11.45
N ASP A 76 -7.14 -11.10 -12.71
CA ASP A 76 -6.17 -10.23 -13.39
C ASP A 76 -4.83 -10.09 -12.63
N VAL A 77 -4.34 -11.21 -12.11
CA VAL A 77 -3.16 -11.31 -11.24
C VAL A 77 -1.92 -10.64 -11.85
N ASP A 78 -1.75 -10.70 -13.17
CA ASP A 78 -0.64 -10.07 -13.89
C ASP A 78 -0.66 -8.53 -13.81
N SER A 79 -1.83 -7.94 -13.55
CA SER A 79 -2.02 -6.50 -13.36
C SER A 79 -1.90 -6.06 -11.91
N LEU A 80 -1.72 -6.99 -10.96
CA LEU A 80 -1.56 -6.65 -9.55
C LEU A 80 -0.29 -5.82 -9.31
N PRO A 81 -0.40 -4.73 -8.52
CA PRO A 81 0.77 -3.96 -8.11
C PRO A 81 1.74 -4.83 -7.33
N ARG A 82 2.99 -4.38 -7.25
CA ARG A 82 3.96 -4.97 -6.32
C ARG A 82 3.43 -4.80 -4.90
N GLU A 83 3.51 -5.86 -4.09
CA GLU A 83 3.02 -5.82 -2.70
C GLU A 83 3.66 -4.68 -1.91
N GLU A 84 4.98 -4.48 -2.04
CA GLU A 84 5.67 -3.39 -1.34
C GLU A 84 5.19 -1.99 -1.76
N SER A 85 4.78 -1.80 -3.02
CA SER A 85 4.21 -0.53 -3.48
C SER A 85 2.81 -0.32 -2.90
N LEU A 86 1.99 -1.38 -2.88
CA LEU A 86 0.67 -1.34 -2.24
C LEU A 86 0.79 -1.08 -0.73
N GLN A 87 1.72 -1.74 -0.04
CA GLN A 87 1.96 -1.53 1.39
C GLN A 87 2.49 -0.12 1.67
N ALA A 88 3.44 0.38 0.86
CA ALA A 88 3.90 1.76 0.96
C ALA A 88 2.75 2.76 0.76
N ARG A 89 1.84 2.50 -0.19
CA ARG A 89 0.63 3.30 -0.42
C ARG A 89 -0.33 3.28 0.78
N VAL A 90 -0.45 2.14 1.46
CA VAL A 90 -1.25 2.01 2.69
C VAL A 90 -0.63 2.84 3.81
N LEU A 91 0.68 2.74 4.04
CA LEU A 91 1.37 3.55 5.04
C LEU A 91 1.26 5.05 4.75
N SER A 92 1.32 5.44 3.47
CA SER A 92 1.24 6.84 3.06
C SER A 92 -0.08 7.51 3.45
N ALA A 93 -1.14 6.75 3.70
CA ALA A 93 -2.43 7.25 4.18
C ALA A 93 -2.74 6.91 5.64
N GLY A 94 -1.73 6.49 6.42
CA GLY A 94 -1.88 6.09 7.81
C GLY A 94 -2.65 4.78 7.98
N GLY A 95 -2.61 3.89 7.00
CA GLY A 95 -3.26 2.59 7.05
C GLY A 95 -2.37 1.51 7.67
N ILE A 96 -3.00 0.43 8.15
CA ILE A 96 -2.34 -0.75 8.72
C ILE A 96 -2.55 -2.03 7.90
N ALA A 97 -3.55 -2.03 7.03
CA ALA A 97 -3.94 -3.19 6.23
C ALA A 97 -4.71 -2.74 5.00
N VAL A 98 -4.92 -3.66 4.04
CA VAL A 98 -5.67 -3.39 2.82
C VAL A 98 -6.36 -4.63 2.29
N ALA A 99 -7.56 -4.46 1.74
CA ALA A 99 -8.31 -5.51 1.07
C ALA A 99 -8.52 -5.18 -0.42
N TRP A 100 -8.40 -6.20 -1.25
CA TRP A 100 -8.80 -6.16 -2.65
C TRP A 100 -10.33 -6.22 -2.72
N ILE A 101 -10.94 -5.25 -3.42
CA ILE A 101 -12.39 -5.11 -3.54
C ILE A 101 -12.84 -4.84 -4.98
N THR A 102 -12.00 -5.15 -5.97
CA THR A 102 -12.30 -4.90 -7.39
C THR A 102 -13.60 -5.57 -7.83
N ILE A 103 -13.83 -6.79 -7.35
CA ILE A 103 -15.03 -7.57 -7.63
C ILE A 103 -15.78 -7.81 -6.33
N ASP A 104 -17.07 -7.51 -6.31
CA ASP A 104 -17.93 -7.72 -5.17
C ASP A 104 -18.25 -9.21 -4.95
N ARG A 105 -18.97 -9.51 -3.85
CA ARG A 105 -19.40 -10.88 -3.52
C ARG A 105 -20.28 -11.53 -4.58
N PHE A 106 -20.95 -10.75 -5.43
CA PHE A 106 -21.80 -11.23 -6.51
C PHE A 106 -21.03 -11.42 -7.83
N GLY A 107 -19.72 -11.16 -7.85
CA GLY A 107 -18.89 -11.28 -9.05
C GLY A 107 -18.99 -10.06 -9.97
N ARG A 108 -19.48 -8.92 -9.47
CA ARG A 108 -19.65 -7.70 -10.25
C ARG A 108 -18.54 -6.70 -9.92
N PRO A 109 -18.10 -5.87 -10.88
CA PRO A 109 -17.19 -4.77 -10.59
C PRO A 109 -17.78 -3.85 -9.52
N THR A 110 -17.01 -3.56 -8.48
CA THR A 110 -17.40 -2.61 -7.44
C THR A 110 -17.35 -1.20 -8.02
N PRO A 111 -18.46 -0.44 -8.04
CA PRO A 111 -18.45 0.94 -8.49
C PRO A 111 -17.76 1.81 -7.45
N HIS A 112 -16.79 2.62 -7.88
CA HIS A 112 -16.17 3.63 -7.02
C HIS A 112 -15.61 4.77 -7.86
N ASP A 113 -16.04 5.98 -7.53
CA ASP A 113 -15.44 7.21 -8.02
C ASP A 113 -14.46 7.70 -6.96
N GLN A 114 -13.17 7.75 -7.31
CA GLN A 114 -12.15 8.23 -6.37
C GLN A 114 -12.24 9.76 -6.26
N GLY A 115 -12.50 10.26 -5.05
CA GLY A 115 -12.61 11.70 -4.79
C GLY A 115 -11.30 12.33 -4.32
N SER A 116 -10.56 11.64 -3.45
CA SER A 116 -9.34 12.16 -2.80
C SER A 116 -8.26 11.09 -2.61
N PRO A 117 -6.96 11.45 -2.61
CA PRO A 117 -5.89 10.55 -2.17
C PRO A 117 -6.05 10.04 -0.74
N ALA A 118 -6.78 10.77 0.11
CA ALA A 118 -7.07 10.36 1.48
C ALA A 118 -8.24 9.36 1.59
N ASP A 119 -8.96 9.11 0.49
CA ASP A 119 -10.05 8.14 0.49
C ASP A 119 -9.49 6.75 0.87
N PRO A 120 -10.20 6.02 1.75
CA PRO A 120 -9.78 4.68 2.12
C PRO A 120 -9.88 3.72 0.94
N VAL A 121 -10.68 4.06 -0.08
CA VAL A 121 -10.85 3.28 -1.30
C VAL A 121 -10.13 3.97 -2.46
N PHE A 122 -9.26 3.23 -3.15
CA PHE A 122 -8.43 3.77 -4.23
C PHE A 122 -8.13 2.72 -5.30
N TYR A 123 -7.85 3.20 -6.51
CA TYR A 123 -7.35 2.35 -7.58
C TYR A 123 -5.83 2.24 -7.52
N LEU A 124 -5.30 1.04 -7.72
CA LEU A 124 -3.88 0.80 -7.94
C LEU A 124 -3.67 -0.32 -8.96
N ARG A 125 -2.69 -0.13 -9.85
CA ARG A 125 -2.27 -1.11 -10.85
C ARG A 125 -0.77 -1.27 -10.84
N ARG A 126 -0.29 -2.42 -11.30
CA ARG A 126 1.10 -2.57 -11.73
C ARG A 126 1.45 -1.48 -12.74
N PRO A 127 2.63 -0.87 -12.66
CA PRO A 127 3.13 -0.04 -13.76
C PRO A 127 3.15 -0.85 -15.07
N ARG A 128 2.46 -0.35 -16.10
CA ARG A 128 2.18 -1.06 -17.38
C ARG A 128 1.23 -2.26 -17.31
N GLY A 129 0.57 -2.48 -16.16
CA GLY A 129 -0.54 -3.43 -16.06
C GLY A 129 -1.76 -2.96 -16.84
N GLU A 130 -2.48 -3.91 -17.41
CA GLU A 130 -3.64 -3.67 -18.27
C GLU A 130 -4.87 -3.22 -17.47
N ARG A 131 -4.99 -3.68 -16.22
CA ARG A 131 -6.16 -3.39 -15.36
C ARG A 131 -5.77 -2.72 -14.05
N ALA A 132 -6.65 -1.85 -13.58
CA ALA A 132 -6.58 -1.28 -12.24
C ALA A 132 -7.44 -2.08 -11.28
N HIS A 133 -6.91 -2.28 -10.08
CA HIS A 133 -7.61 -2.94 -9.00
C HIS A 133 -8.10 -1.92 -8.00
N LEU A 134 -9.30 -2.15 -7.47
CA LEU A 134 -9.85 -1.35 -6.40
C LEU A 134 -9.42 -1.96 -5.06
N TRP A 135 -8.92 -1.10 -4.19
CA TRP A 135 -8.40 -1.47 -2.87
C TRP A 135 -9.10 -0.64 -1.81
N ARG A 136 -9.33 -1.25 -0.65
CA ARG A 136 -9.77 -0.55 0.57
C ARG A 136 -8.69 -0.70 1.64
N LEU A 137 -8.06 0.40 2.04
CA LEU A 137 -7.18 0.42 3.21
C LEU A 137 -7.99 0.55 4.50
N PHE A 138 -7.39 0.06 5.59
CA PHE A 138 -7.94 0.16 6.94
C PHE A 138 -6.93 0.89 7.82
N ARG A 139 -7.39 1.87 8.60
CA ARG A 139 -6.58 2.64 9.55
C ARG A 139 -6.53 1.99 10.92
N THR A 140 -7.56 1.21 11.24
CA THR A 140 -7.64 0.45 12.48
C THR A 140 -8.00 -1.00 12.24
N ARG A 141 -7.67 -1.85 13.20
CA ARG A 141 -8.09 -3.26 13.17
C ARG A 141 -9.60 -3.39 13.27
N ASP A 142 -10.24 -2.53 14.04
CA ASP A 142 -11.70 -2.54 14.20
C ASP A 142 -12.42 -2.19 12.89
N GLU A 143 -11.88 -1.26 12.09
CA GLU A 143 -12.39 -0.99 10.74
C GLU A 143 -12.30 -2.23 9.83
N ALA A 144 -11.19 -2.99 9.91
CA ALA A 144 -11.02 -4.22 9.13
C ALA A 144 -11.99 -5.32 9.60
N ILE A 145 -12.21 -5.44 10.91
CA ILE A 145 -13.17 -6.40 11.50
C ILE A 145 -14.60 -6.04 11.09
N ALA A 146 -14.97 -4.77 11.15
CA ALA A 146 -16.29 -4.30 10.74
C ALA A 146 -16.54 -4.60 9.25
N PHE A 147 -15.56 -4.30 8.39
CA PHE A 147 -15.62 -4.63 6.97
C PHE A 147 -15.76 -6.14 6.73
N ALA A 148 -14.98 -6.97 7.43
CA ALA A 148 -15.08 -8.43 7.30
C ALA A 148 -16.44 -8.96 7.78
N ALA A 149 -17.03 -8.36 8.81
CA ALA A 149 -18.34 -8.75 9.34
C ALA A 149 -19.51 -8.41 8.39
N GLU A 150 -19.40 -7.34 7.58
CA GLU A 150 -20.39 -7.02 6.54
C GLU A 150 -20.45 -8.11 5.45
N GLY A 151 -19.33 -8.80 5.21
CA GLY A 151 -19.22 -9.96 4.34
C GLY A 151 -19.52 -11.28 5.06
N ALA A 152 -20.65 -11.38 5.77
CA ALA A 152 -21.00 -12.42 6.75
C ALA A 152 -20.74 -13.91 6.37
N ASP A 153 -20.48 -14.23 5.11
CA ASP A 153 -20.17 -15.58 4.60
C ASP A 153 -18.67 -15.82 4.32
N ASP A 154 -17.79 -14.88 4.69
CA ASP A 154 -16.33 -14.97 4.48
C ASP A 154 -15.57 -15.15 5.80
N PRO A 155 -15.42 -16.40 6.30
CA PRO A 155 -14.70 -16.67 7.53
C PRO A 155 -13.19 -16.35 7.43
N GLU A 156 -12.63 -16.37 6.21
CA GLU A 156 -11.22 -16.04 5.97
C GLU A 156 -10.97 -14.54 6.15
N ALA A 157 -11.87 -13.68 5.66
CA ALA A 157 -11.81 -12.23 5.91
C ALA A 157 -11.84 -11.91 7.40
N VAL A 158 -12.71 -12.57 8.18
CA VAL A 158 -12.82 -12.35 9.62
C VAL A 158 -11.56 -12.84 10.35
N ALA A 159 -11.04 -14.01 10.00
CA ALA A 159 -9.81 -14.55 10.57
C ALA A 159 -8.62 -13.64 10.27
N TRP A 160 -8.50 -13.16 9.02
CA TRP A 160 -7.49 -12.21 8.59
C TRP A 160 -7.55 -10.90 9.39
N ALA A 161 -8.71 -10.29 9.50
CA ALA A 161 -8.88 -9.02 10.20
C ALA A 161 -8.53 -9.12 11.69
N ARG A 162 -8.89 -10.24 12.34
CA ARG A 162 -8.56 -10.51 13.74
C ARG A 162 -7.07 -10.77 13.97
N ALA A 163 -6.37 -11.29 12.96
CA ALA A 163 -4.94 -11.60 13.01
C ALA A 163 -4.03 -10.40 12.70
N LEU A 164 -4.59 -9.21 12.45
CA LEU A 164 -3.79 -8.01 12.22
C LEU A 164 -2.92 -7.71 13.46
N PRO A 165 -1.59 -7.50 13.28
CA PRO A 165 -0.64 -7.40 14.38
C PRO A 165 -0.70 -6.07 15.14
N ALA A 166 -1.26 -5.03 14.52
CA ALA A 166 -1.43 -3.70 15.12
C ALA A 166 -2.91 -3.31 15.13
N GLY A 167 -3.34 -2.61 16.17
CA GLY A 167 -4.67 -2.00 16.28
C GLY A 167 -4.76 -0.65 15.57
N THR A 168 -3.67 0.13 15.57
CA THR A 168 -3.57 1.44 14.91
C THR A 168 -2.25 1.64 14.17
N PHE A 169 -2.18 2.71 13.38
CA PHE A 169 -0.96 3.10 12.67
C PHE A 169 0.22 3.39 13.62
N GLU A 170 -0.01 4.08 14.72
CA GLU A 170 1.04 4.38 15.71
C GLU A 170 1.58 3.13 16.40
N GLU A 171 0.73 2.12 16.61
CA GLU A 171 1.16 0.82 17.12
C GLU A 171 2.00 0.08 16.07
N LEU A 172 1.58 0.11 14.81
CA LEU A 172 2.33 -0.46 13.69
C LEU A 172 3.74 0.14 13.58
N LEU A 173 3.84 1.48 13.68
CA LEU A 173 5.11 2.20 13.62
C LEU A 173 6.03 1.90 14.82
N ARG A 174 5.46 1.57 15.98
CA ARG A 174 6.21 1.19 17.20
C ARG A 174 6.66 -0.27 17.17
N GLY A 175 5.83 -1.18 16.68
CA GLY A 175 6.10 -2.62 16.64
C GLY A 175 7.06 -3.06 15.54
N SER A 176 7.43 -2.15 14.63
CA SER A 176 8.33 -2.40 13.50
C SER A 176 9.73 -1.79 13.69
N ALA A 177 10.03 -1.33 14.91
CA ALA A 177 11.30 -0.72 15.32
C ALA A 177 12.32 -1.74 15.82
#